data_AF-A0A7Y7NE52-F1
#
_entry.id   AF-A0A7Y7NE52-F1
#
_cell.length_a   1.000
_cell.length_b   1.000
_cell.length_c   1.000
_cell.angle_alpha   90.00
_cell.angle_beta   90.00
_cell.angle_gamma   90.00
#
_symmetry.space_group_name_H-M   'P 1'
#
loop_
_entity.id
_entity.type
_entity.pdbx_description
1 polymer ?
#
loop_
_entity_poly.entity_id
_entity_poly.type
_entity_poly.pdbx_seq_one_letter_code
_entity_poly.pdbx_strand_id
1 'polypeptide(L)'
;MSTGISTVKKLWLGLAVLALLSPLGLILPDRFKAGSAWGEWGPDEMEKMLGYVPQGMKKLAELWSAPLPDYAFKGWDKQGLGMQSIAYIASAIMGIAVIVAVTMLLGKIVTKDQE
;
A
#
# COMPACT_ATOMS: atom_id res chain seq x y z
N MET A 1 6.16 27.55 -38.38
CA MET A 1 6.91 26.51 -37.65
C MET A 1 6.09 26.14 -36.42
N SER A 2 5.35 25.02 -36.45
CA SER A 2 4.46 24.66 -35.34
C SER A 2 5.28 24.00 -34.22
N THR A 3 5.60 24.75 -33.18
CA THR A 3 6.23 24.28 -31.95
C THR A 3 5.19 23.61 -31.06
N GLY A 4 4.66 22.47 -31.49
CA GLY A 4 3.76 21.64 -30.70
C GLY A 4 4.50 20.87 -29.60
N ILE A 5 3.94 20.82 -28.39
CA ILE A 5 4.43 19.95 -27.31
C ILE A 5 4.33 18.49 -27.78
N SER A 6 5.41 17.72 -27.64
CA SER A 6 5.43 16.29 -28.01
C SER A 6 4.47 15.45 -27.16
N THR A 7 3.97 14.34 -27.70
CA THR A 7 3.05 13.44 -26.98
C THR A 7 3.60 13.01 -25.63
N VAL A 8 4.89 12.68 -25.56
CA VAL A 8 5.57 12.32 -24.31
C VAL A 8 5.51 13.46 -23.29
N LYS A 9 5.77 14.71 -23.70
CA LYS A 9 5.66 15.88 -22.81
C LYS A 9 4.22 16.11 -22.35
N LYS A 10 3.21 15.85 -23.18
CA LYS A 10 1.80 15.91 -22.78
C LYS A 10 1.45 14.84 -21.74
N LEU A 11 1.96 13.61 -21.91
CA LEU A 11 1.76 12.53 -20.93
C LEU A 11 2.44 12.88 -19.59
N TRP A 12 3.65 13.44 -19.62
CA TRP A 12 4.32 13.93 -18.41
C TRP A 12 3.54 15.05 -17.71
N LEU A 13 2.98 15.99 -18.47
CA LEU A 13 2.11 17.02 -17.91
C LEU A 13 0.87 16.39 -17.26
N GLY A 14 0.25 15.40 -17.90
CA GLY A 14 -0.87 14.65 -17.34
C GLY A 14 -0.51 13.93 -16.02
N LEU A 15 0.63 13.25 -15.98
CA LEU A 15 1.13 12.59 -14.77
C LEU A 15 1.42 13.61 -13.65
N ALA A 16 2.00 14.77 -13.98
CA ALA A 16 2.25 15.83 -13.02
C ALA A 16 0.93 16.38 -12.42
N VAL A 17 -0.09 16.57 -13.25
CA VAL A 17 -1.44 16.96 -12.79
C VAL A 17 -2.04 15.88 -11.89
N LEU A 18 -1.98 14.60 -12.28
CA LEU A 18 -2.48 13.51 -11.45
C LEU A 18 -1.75 13.41 -10.11
N ALA A 19 -0.42 13.56 -10.11
CA ALA A 19 0.38 13.58 -8.88
C ALA A 19 -0.04 14.72 -7.95
N LEU A 20 -0.26 15.92 -8.51
CA LEU A 20 -0.72 17.07 -7.74
C LEU A 20 -2.13 16.87 -7.16
N LEU A 21 -3.00 16.16 -7.88
CA LEU A 21 -4.36 15.84 -7.44
C LEU A 21 -4.44 14.62 -6.51
N SER A 22 -3.39 13.79 -6.44
CA SER A 22 -3.40 12.57 -5.62
C SER A 22 -3.74 12.78 -4.13
N PRO A 23 -3.36 13.89 -3.46
CA PRO A 23 -3.75 14.14 -2.07
C PRO A 23 -5.27 14.27 -1.87
N LEU A 24 -6.04 14.58 -2.93
CA LEU A 24 -7.50 14.66 -2.83
C LEU A 24 -8.13 13.31 -2.44
N GLY A 25 -7.50 12.19 -2.81
CA GLY A 25 -7.95 10.84 -2.43
C GLY A 25 -7.90 10.56 -0.93
N LEU A 26 -7.13 11.35 -0.17
CA LEU A 26 -7.06 11.32 1.29
C LEU A 26 -7.90 12.45 1.92
N ILE A 27 -7.75 13.66 1.38
CA ILE A 27 -8.38 14.87 1.95
C ILE A 27 -9.90 14.81 1.83
N LEU A 28 -10.45 14.40 0.69
CA LEU A 28 -11.91 14.42 0.51
C LEU A 28 -12.61 13.39 1.42
N PRO A 29 -12.17 12.11 1.49
CA PRO A 29 -12.79 11.16 2.42
C PRO A 29 -12.73 11.58 3.88
N ASP A 30 -11.59 12.11 4.34
CA ASP A 30 -11.43 12.63 5.70
C ASP A 30 -12.39 13.81 5.97
N ARG A 31 -12.43 14.79 5.06
CA ARG A 31 -13.26 16.00 5.20
C ARG A 31 -14.77 15.71 5.18
N PHE A 32 -15.20 14.80 4.34
CA PHE A 32 -16.61 14.44 4.19
C PHE A 32 -17.03 13.24 5.06
N LYS A 33 -16.11 12.70 5.87
CA LYS A 33 -16.33 11.49 6.69
C LYS A 33 -16.82 10.31 5.83
N ALA A 34 -16.30 10.18 4.62
CA ALA A 34 -16.72 9.17 3.65
C ALA A 34 -16.00 7.81 3.82
N GLY A 35 -15.28 7.63 4.94
CA GLY A 35 -14.49 6.43 5.22
C GLY A 35 -13.04 6.57 4.75
N SER A 36 -12.45 5.45 4.36
CA SER A 36 -11.03 5.36 4.03
C SER A 36 -10.67 6.00 2.68
N ALA A 37 -9.36 6.12 2.46
CA ALA A 37 -8.79 6.70 1.27
C ALA A 37 -9.26 5.97 0.01
N TRP A 38 -9.36 6.71 -1.09
CA TRP A 38 -9.70 6.10 -2.38
C TRP A 38 -8.64 5.07 -2.78
N GLY A 39 -9.07 3.81 -2.89
CA GLY A 39 -8.23 2.67 -3.24
C GLY A 39 -7.74 1.86 -2.05
N GLU A 40 -7.96 2.30 -0.81
CA GLU A 40 -7.55 1.62 0.43
C GLU A 40 -8.69 0.86 1.12
N TRP A 41 -9.80 0.60 0.42
CA TRP A 41 -10.96 -0.04 1.01
C TRP A 41 -10.75 -1.50 1.37
N GLY A 42 -11.07 -1.85 2.61
CA GLY A 42 -11.12 -3.24 3.08
C GLY A 42 -12.47 -3.92 2.84
N PRO A 43 -12.55 -5.26 3.03
CA PRO A 43 -13.79 -6.02 2.95
C PRO A 43 -14.91 -5.45 3.83
N ASP A 44 -14.61 -5.10 5.09
CA ASP A 44 -15.58 -4.56 6.05
C ASP A 44 -16.16 -3.20 5.60
N GLU A 45 -15.37 -2.41 4.88
CA GLU A 45 -15.81 -1.12 4.36
C GLU A 45 -16.68 -1.29 3.12
N MET A 46 -16.30 -2.20 2.23
CA MET A 46 -17.12 -2.56 1.07
C MET A 46 -18.48 -3.10 1.51
N GLU A 47 -18.54 -3.92 2.56
CA GLU A 47 -19.80 -4.37 3.14
C GLU A 47 -20.64 -3.20 3.67
N LYS A 48 -20.04 -2.24 4.36
CA LYS A 48 -20.76 -1.04 4.84
C LYS A 48 -21.26 -0.14 3.72
N MET A 49 -20.51 -0.01 2.63
CA MET A 49 -20.85 0.86 1.50
C MET A 49 -21.87 0.22 0.54
N LEU A 50 -21.74 -1.08 0.28
CA LEU A 50 -22.50 -1.78 -0.75
C LEU A 50 -23.54 -2.75 -0.18
N GLY A 51 -23.48 -3.07 1.11
CA GLY A 51 -24.28 -4.12 1.75
C GLY A 51 -23.79 -5.54 1.49
N TYR A 52 -22.66 -5.72 0.79
CA TYR A 52 -22.02 -7.01 0.55
C TYR A 52 -20.53 -6.86 0.21
N VAL A 53 -19.76 -7.93 0.36
CA VAL A 53 -18.34 -8.00 -0.07
C VAL A 53 -18.25 -8.68 -1.44
N PRO A 54 -17.61 -8.06 -2.45
CA PRO A 54 -17.37 -8.69 -3.75
C PRO A 54 -16.59 -10.02 -3.60
N GLN A 55 -17.04 -11.07 -4.29
CA GLN A 55 -16.48 -12.42 -4.11
C GLN A 55 -14.97 -12.51 -4.39
N GLY A 56 -14.47 -11.77 -5.38
CA GLY A 56 -13.03 -11.73 -5.69
C GLY A 56 -12.22 -11.14 -4.53
N MET A 57 -12.72 -10.08 -3.91
CA MET A 57 -12.09 -9.46 -2.74
C MET A 57 -12.11 -10.41 -1.54
N LYS A 58 -13.24 -11.08 -1.28
CA LYS A 58 -13.35 -12.05 -0.19
C LYS A 58 -12.31 -13.17 -0.32
N LYS A 59 -12.19 -13.78 -1.51
CA LYS A 59 -11.20 -14.83 -1.77
C LYS A 59 -9.77 -14.35 -1.53
N LEU A 60 -9.43 -13.15 -1.99
CA LEU A 60 -8.07 -12.61 -1.83
C LEU A 60 -7.75 -12.24 -0.38
N ALA A 61 -8.72 -11.66 0.34
CA ALA A 61 -8.56 -11.28 1.74
C ALA A 61 -8.36 -12.51 2.66
N GLU A 62 -9.00 -13.63 2.35
CA GLU A 62 -8.87 -14.88 3.12
C GLU A 62 -7.53 -15.60 2.87
N LEU A 63 -6.84 -15.34 1.75
CA LEU A 63 -5.57 -16.01 1.41
C LEU A 63 -4.40 -15.58 2.30
N TRP A 64 -4.43 -14.36 2.81
CA TRP A 64 -3.32 -13.81 3.58
C TRP A 64 -3.80 -12.89 4.69
N SER A 65 -3.45 -13.24 5.92
CA SER A 65 -3.59 -12.37 7.09
C SER A 65 -2.22 -11.79 7.44
N ALA A 66 -2.09 -10.47 7.38
CA ALA A 66 -0.85 -9.80 7.73
C ALA A 66 -0.48 -10.11 9.20
N PRO A 67 0.74 -10.59 9.50
CA PRO A 67 1.16 -10.88 10.88
C PRO A 67 1.16 -9.65 11.78
N LEU A 68 1.37 -8.47 11.20
CA LEU A 68 1.36 -7.18 11.88
C LEU A 68 0.49 -6.19 11.08
N PRO A 69 -0.83 -6.15 11.31
CA PRO A 69 -1.74 -5.19 10.68
C PRO A 69 -1.32 -3.75 11.01
N ASP A 70 -1.48 -2.84 10.06
CA ASP A 70 -1.19 -1.40 10.20
C ASP A 70 0.24 -1.06 10.67
N TYR A 71 1.15 -2.03 10.56
CA TYR A 71 2.54 -1.91 11.03
C TYR A 71 2.65 -1.55 12.52
N ALA A 72 1.63 -1.89 13.32
CA ALA A 72 1.53 -1.56 14.73
C ALA A 72 1.47 -2.81 15.60
N PHE A 73 2.12 -2.75 16.77
CA PHE A 73 1.95 -3.79 17.78
C PHE A 73 0.59 -3.63 18.46
N LYS A 74 -0.11 -4.75 18.67
CA LYS A 74 -1.43 -4.77 19.29
C LYS A 74 -1.43 -4.00 20.62
N GLY A 75 -2.24 -2.95 20.72
CA GLY A 75 -2.36 -2.10 21.91
C GLY A 75 -1.43 -0.88 21.92
N TRP A 76 -0.59 -0.69 20.90
CA TRP A 76 0.21 0.53 20.72
C TRP A 76 -0.54 1.61 19.93
N ASP A 77 -1.72 1.28 19.42
CA ASP A 77 -2.62 2.15 18.65
C ASP A 77 -2.96 3.45 19.41
N LYS A 78 -2.87 3.44 20.75
CA LYS A 78 -3.15 4.58 21.64
C LYS A 78 -1.91 5.35 22.12
N GLN A 79 -0.69 4.92 21.78
CA GLN A 79 0.55 5.43 22.39
C GLN A 79 1.15 6.67 21.68
N GLY A 80 0.38 7.34 20.83
CA GLY A 80 0.77 8.58 20.15
C GLY A 80 1.72 8.35 18.96
N LEU A 81 1.90 9.39 18.15
CA LEU A 81 2.59 9.31 16.84
C LEU A 81 4.04 8.82 16.92
N GLY A 82 4.76 9.13 18.01
CA GLY A 82 6.15 8.71 18.17
C GLY A 82 6.30 7.18 18.25
N MET A 83 5.46 6.53 19.05
CA MET A 83 5.53 5.08 19.25
C MET A 83 5.04 4.30 18.02
N GLN A 84 4.02 4.83 17.33
CA GLN A 84 3.56 4.28 16.04
C GLN A 84 4.65 4.37 14.97
N SER A 85 5.37 5.50 14.92
CA SER A 85 6.49 5.67 13.98
C SER A 85 7.62 4.67 14.22
N ILE A 86 7.91 4.37 15.49
CA ILE A 86 8.90 3.34 15.85
C ILE A 86 8.46 1.96 15.38
N ALA A 87 7.20 1.58 15.63
CA ALA A 87 6.66 0.30 15.16
C ALA A 87 6.69 0.18 13.63
N TYR A 88 6.37 1.27 12.93
CA TYR A 88 6.44 1.34 11.47
C TYR A 88 7.87 1.13 10.95
N ILE A 89 8.85 1.84 11.51
CA ILE A 89 10.27 1.70 11.13
C ILE A 89 10.78 0.29 11.45
N ALA A 90 10.44 -0.25 12.62
CA ALA A 90 10.80 -1.62 13.00
C ALA A 90 10.23 -2.65 12.03
N SER A 91 8.97 -2.46 11.59
CA SER A 91 8.33 -3.31 10.58
C SER A 91 9.04 -3.23 9.23
N ALA A 92 9.48 -2.05 8.82
CA ALA A 92 10.25 -1.86 7.59
C ALA A 92 11.60 -2.60 7.65
N ILE A 93 12.34 -2.48 8.76
CA ILE A 93 13.62 -3.18 8.96
C ILE A 93 13.40 -4.71 8.91
N MET A 94 12.35 -5.21 9.58
CA MET A 94 12.00 -6.62 9.57
C MET A 94 11.69 -7.10 8.15
N GLY A 95 10.87 -6.37 7.40
CA GLY A 95 10.53 -6.68 6.02
C GLY A 95 11.77 -6.76 5.12
N ILE A 96 12.67 -5.78 5.22
CA ILE A 96 13.95 -5.77 4.48
C ILE A 96 14.78 -7.01 4.83
N ALA A 97 14.93 -7.31 6.12
CA ALA A 97 15.71 -8.47 6.56
C ALA A 97 15.15 -9.79 5.99
N VAL A 98 13.83 -9.97 6.02
CA VAL A 98 13.16 -11.15 5.44
C VAL A 98 13.39 -11.22 3.92
N ILE A 99 13.22 -10.11 3.19
CA ILE A 99 13.43 -10.08 1.74
C ILE A 99 14.88 -10.46 1.40
N VAL A 100 15.86 -9.88 2.09
CA VAL A 100 17.28 -10.19 1.87
C VAL A 100 17.54 -11.68 2.15
N ALA A 101 17.08 -12.19 3.28
CA ALA A 101 17.27 -13.59 3.66
C ALA A 101 16.67 -14.55 2.60
N VAL A 102 15.42 -14.31 2.19
CA VAL A 102 14.75 -15.13 1.17
C VAL A 102 15.49 -15.04 -0.17
N THR A 103 15.88 -13.85 -0.60
CA THR A 103 16.59 -13.66 -1.87
C THR A 103 17.96 -14.36 -1.87
N MET A 104 18.69 -14.30 -0.75
CA MET A 104 19.96 -15.01 -0.61
C MET A 104 19.78 -16.54 -0.59
N LEU A 105 18.74 -17.04 0.09
CA LEU A 105 18.43 -18.46 0.13
C LEU A 105 18.02 -18.99 -1.25
N LEU A 106 17.15 -18.28 -1.96
CA LEU A 106 16.76 -18.61 -3.33
C LEU A 106 17.97 -18.56 -4.27
N GLY A 107 18.80 -17.53 -4.16
CA GLY A 107 20.05 -17.42 -4.91
C GLY A 107 20.94 -18.64 -4.71
N LYS A 108 21.18 -19.04 -3.45
CA LYS A 108 21.94 -20.25 -3.12
C LYS A 108 21.33 -21.51 -3.71
N ILE A 109 20.01 -21.67 -3.67
CA ILE A 109 19.34 -22.85 -4.23
C ILE A 109 19.50 -22.89 -5.76
N VAL A 110 19.33 -21.76 -6.43
CA VAL A 110 19.43 -21.65 -7.90
C VAL A 110 20.86 -21.88 -8.38
N THR A 111 21.87 -21.39 -7.67
CA THR A 111 23.27 -21.56 -8.06
C THR A 111 23.86 -22.91 -7.65
N LYS A 112 23.19 -23.67 -6.79
CA LYS A 112 23.69 -24.97 -6.29
C LYS A 112 23.81 -26.04 -7.38
N ASP A 113 23.06 -25.93 -8.47
CA ASP A 113 23.12 -26.87 -9.60
C ASP A 113 24.21 -26.49 -10.64
N GLN A 114 25.01 -25.44 -10.38
CA GLN A 114 26.08 -24.96 -11.26
C GLN A 114 27.49 -25.22 -10.71
N GLU A 115 27.62 -25.82 -9.51
CA GLU A 115 28.86 -26.33 -8.91
C GLU A 115 28.91 -27.86 -8.94
#